data_AF-W9WQN1-F1
#
_entry.id   AF-W9WQN1-F1
#
_cell.length_a   1.000
_cell.length_b   1.000
_cell.length_c   1.000
_cell.angle_alpha   90.00
_cell.angle_beta   90.00
_cell.angle_gamma   90.00
#
_symmetry.space_group_name_H-M   'P 1'
#
loop_
_entity.id
_entity.type
_entity.pdbx_description
1 polymer ?
#
loop_
_entity_poly.entity_id
_entity_poly.type
_entity_poly.pdbx_seq_one_letter_code
_entity_poly.pdbx_strand_id
1 'polypeptide(L)'
;MSLPPRTLLLSLIILLHFSALTCAAKEGQAEGESACTSEGSTEQGCPISGNSDYYGLGVRMGIYSQWMTSWIANNFLCEEIIGSLETNSIFLLALFSTVFFYSVRKDQIRVVDVLVIHQMCVGFLFSIMSLWGYRTMYYKTEGPGGRRHFGGFGTHFRLILMSMITLYGVWFWAKGIDVLSPCDRRTACGGLQLSFFGPLRVESWVTRGINLAMAIVAALYYAVMAIVAGIAGVVYVMRKWKRKADNWELIEHPDSDVSLNKRELTIWYICLSSFNMFWIVSSIINIELTLSLNHMSNVLGKSAVVGAGQLIPLAIGMISLVRVLYVLAQTRAPWLRKKEDDDCGPRSRGDGDEKTMSGLGLNPYSPAPRKERTEDAEKFAVLATMQRPPTLPALPASIRRSEKRTLTHRILLAWLPWLNLFEWSKESLTPQLFREPTIFGNHNAKEKDSEVGFEVMGARKMHLEMRDSRQRMGHNRQESAATDESSNAALLSSPPRLLPGQRGLLGPMGDDEVEMVDRKPSTMHPNSPAAGIYDGDGYDEYLSH
;
A
#
# COMPACT_ATOMS: atom_id res chain seq x y z
N MET A 1 -24.46 22.69 -13.32
CA MET A 1 -23.47 22.74 -12.22
C MET A 1 -22.09 22.67 -12.85
N SER A 2 -21.32 23.76 -12.86
CA SER A 2 -19.96 23.78 -13.40
C SER A 2 -18.97 23.24 -12.36
N LEU A 3 -18.17 22.24 -12.75
CA LEU A 3 -17.05 21.79 -11.94
C LEU A 3 -16.04 22.94 -11.77
N PRO A 4 -15.37 23.09 -10.61
CA PRO A 4 -14.39 24.13 -10.42
C PRO A 4 -13.28 24.01 -11.46
N PRO A 5 -12.85 25.13 -12.08
CA PRO A 5 -11.84 25.11 -13.15
C PRO A 5 -10.53 24.45 -12.71
N ARG A 6 -10.20 24.49 -11.41
CA ARG A 6 -8.99 23.84 -10.85
C ARG A 6 -9.03 22.32 -10.86
N THR A 7 -10.19 21.71 -10.59
CA THR A 7 -10.37 20.25 -10.64
C THR A 7 -10.38 19.74 -12.08
N LEU A 8 -11.01 20.49 -12.99
CA LEU A 8 -10.95 20.22 -14.42
C LEU A 8 -9.51 20.36 -14.94
N LEU A 9 -8.77 21.37 -14.48
CA LEU A 9 -7.36 21.55 -14.84
C LEU A 9 -6.50 20.38 -14.36
N LEU A 10 -6.69 19.89 -13.14
CA LEU A 10 -5.96 18.74 -12.60
C LEU A 10 -6.29 17.45 -13.37
N SER A 11 -7.56 17.19 -13.69
CA SER A 11 -7.91 16.04 -14.52
C SER A 11 -7.36 16.16 -15.94
N LEU A 12 -7.35 17.38 -16.50
CA LEU A 12 -6.82 17.67 -17.83
C LEU A 12 -5.30 17.52 -17.86
N ILE A 13 -4.58 17.92 -16.80
CA ILE A 13 -3.14 17.70 -16.66
C ILE A 13 -2.83 16.20 -16.56
N ILE A 14 -3.61 15.42 -15.80
CA ILE A 14 -3.44 13.97 -15.72
C ILE A 14 -3.70 13.31 -17.08
N LEU A 15 -4.77 13.70 -17.77
CA LEU A 15 -5.09 13.24 -19.13
C LEU A 15 -3.98 13.62 -20.12
N LEU A 16 -3.47 14.85 -20.06
CA LEU A 16 -2.38 15.34 -20.91
C LEU A 16 -1.07 14.61 -20.62
N HIS A 17 -0.75 14.29 -19.37
CA HIS A 17 0.41 13.46 -19.04
C HIS A 17 0.25 12.06 -19.59
N PHE A 18 -0.93 11.44 -19.45
CA PHE A 18 -1.21 10.14 -20.06
C PHE A 18 -1.07 10.20 -21.58
N SER A 19 -1.63 11.22 -22.24
CA SER A 19 -1.51 11.43 -23.69
C SER A 19 -0.06 11.71 -24.12
N ALA A 20 0.70 12.51 -23.38
CA ALA A 20 2.10 12.79 -23.68
C ALA A 20 2.97 11.51 -23.54
N LEU A 21 2.73 10.70 -22.51
CA LEU A 21 3.34 9.37 -22.38
C LEU A 21 2.97 8.46 -23.55
N THR A 22 1.72 8.52 -24.04
CA THR A 22 1.32 7.75 -25.24
C THR A 22 2.05 8.20 -26.52
N CYS A 23 2.34 9.50 -26.65
CA CYS A 23 3.07 10.06 -27.79
C CYS A 23 4.57 9.73 -27.72
N ALA A 24 5.20 9.88 -26.55
CA ALA A 24 6.62 9.58 -26.37
C ALA A 24 6.94 8.08 -26.59
N ALA A 25 6.02 7.18 -26.23
CA ALA A 25 6.13 5.74 -26.50
C ALA A 25 6.04 5.38 -28.00
N LYS A 26 5.77 6.35 -28.88
CA LYS A 26 5.65 6.14 -30.33
C LYS A 26 6.94 6.43 -31.09
N GLU A 27 7.88 7.18 -30.48
CA GLU A 27 9.02 7.78 -31.20
C GLU A 27 10.32 6.94 -31.10
N GLY A 28 10.36 5.93 -30.22
CA GLY A 28 11.53 5.05 -30.04
C GLY A 28 11.49 3.72 -30.80
N GLN A 29 10.53 3.50 -31.69
CA GLN A 29 10.30 2.19 -32.29
C GLN A 29 10.98 2.07 -33.66
N ALA A 30 12.22 1.57 -33.67
CA ALA A 30 12.79 0.94 -34.84
C ALA A 30 11.81 -0.16 -35.34
N GLU A 31 11.70 -0.34 -36.65
CA GLU A 31 10.79 -1.30 -37.29
C GLU A 31 10.80 -2.65 -36.55
N GLY A 32 9.76 -2.85 -35.74
CA GLY A 32 9.70 -3.96 -34.81
C GLY A 32 9.46 -5.25 -35.56
N GLU A 33 10.44 -6.15 -35.47
CA GLU A 33 10.29 -7.57 -35.79
C GLU A 33 8.97 -8.06 -35.17
N SER A 34 8.12 -8.70 -35.98
CA SER A 34 6.81 -9.13 -35.52
C SER A 34 6.98 -10.04 -34.30
N ALA A 35 6.18 -9.83 -33.24
CA ALA A 35 6.33 -10.58 -31.98
C ALA A 35 6.17 -12.11 -32.14
N CYS A 36 5.71 -12.56 -33.31
CA CYS A 36 5.56 -13.95 -33.71
C CYS A 36 6.76 -14.44 -34.53
N THR A 37 7.93 -14.60 -33.91
CA THR A 37 8.96 -15.50 -34.46
C THR A 37 8.45 -16.95 -34.42
N SER A 38 8.76 -17.74 -35.44
CA SER A 38 8.32 -19.13 -35.58
C SER A 38 8.68 -19.98 -34.35
N GLU A 39 7.73 -20.77 -33.85
CA GLU A 39 7.95 -21.73 -32.75
C GLU A 39 9.15 -22.64 -33.06
N GLY A 40 10.04 -22.82 -32.08
CA GLY A 40 11.15 -23.78 -32.19
C GLY A 40 10.63 -25.22 -32.35
N SER A 41 11.44 -26.09 -32.93
CA SER A 41 11.08 -27.50 -33.17
C SER A 41 10.59 -28.21 -31.91
N THR A 42 9.62 -29.12 -32.05
CA THR A 42 9.01 -29.91 -30.96
C THR A 42 10.04 -30.64 -30.09
N GLU A 43 11.17 -31.06 -30.68
CA GLU A 43 12.26 -31.75 -30.00
C GLU A 43 12.95 -30.89 -28.92
N GLN A 44 12.90 -29.56 -29.04
CA GLN A 44 13.51 -28.61 -28.10
C GLN A 44 12.52 -28.12 -27.02
N GLY A 45 11.32 -28.71 -26.91
CA GLY A 45 10.30 -28.24 -25.97
C GLY A 45 9.66 -26.92 -26.35
N CYS A 46 9.76 -26.53 -27.64
CA CYS A 46 9.15 -25.34 -28.24
C CYS A 46 9.43 -24.05 -27.45
N PRO A 47 10.69 -23.62 -27.24
CA PRO A 47 11.00 -22.46 -26.40
C PRO A 47 10.24 -21.20 -26.83
N ILE A 48 9.68 -20.44 -25.87
CA ILE A 48 9.12 -19.10 -26.12
C ILE A 48 10.18 -18.10 -25.70
N SER A 49 10.52 -17.19 -26.60
CA SER A 49 11.49 -16.13 -26.34
C SER A 49 10.87 -14.97 -25.56
N GLY A 50 10.69 -15.06 -24.24
CA GLY A 50 10.07 -14.01 -23.41
C GLY A 50 10.71 -12.61 -23.58
N ASN A 51 9.98 -11.51 -23.36
CA ASN A 51 10.60 -10.17 -23.46
C ASN A 51 11.34 -9.84 -22.15
N SER A 52 12.68 -9.77 -22.22
CA SER A 52 13.53 -9.51 -21.06
C SER A 52 13.36 -8.12 -20.46
N ASP A 53 12.84 -7.13 -21.20
CA ASP A 53 12.61 -5.79 -20.66
C ASP A 53 11.36 -5.74 -19.78
N TYR A 54 10.39 -6.63 -20.01
CA TYR A 54 9.14 -6.65 -19.24
C TYR A 54 9.27 -7.39 -17.92
N TYR A 55 9.94 -8.53 -17.94
CA TYR A 55 10.05 -9.43 -16.77
C TYR A 55 11.37 -10.22 -16.79
N GLY A 56 12.43 -9.62 -17.33
CA GLY A 56 13.81 -10.10 -17.21
C GLY A 56 14.23 -10.34 -15.77
N LEU A 57 15.38 -11.00 -15.61
CA LEU A 57 15.92 -11.33 -14.28
C LEU A 57 16.05 -10.08 -13.40
N GLY A 58 16.54 -8.96 -13.95
CA GLY A 58 16.69 -7.71 -13.19
C GLY A 58 15.35 -7.13 -12.73
N VAL A 59 14.33 -7.13 -13.60
CA VAL A 59 12.98 -6.66 -13.26
C VAL A 59 12.36 -7.53 -12.16
N ARG A 60 12.42 -8.86 -12.33
CA ARG A 60 11.89 -9.83 -11.36
C ARG A 60 12.54 -9.70 -10.00
N MET A 61 13.87 -9.78 -9.95
CA MET A 61 14.61 -9.70 -8.68
C MET A 61 14.46 -8.34 -8.01
N GLY A 62 14.36 -7.26 -8.80
CA GLY A 62 14.01 -5.92 -8.29
C GLY A 62 12.64 -5.90 -7.61
N ILE A 63 11.62 -6.42 -8.28
CA ILE A 63 10.25 -6.51 -7.73
C ILE A 63 10.21 -7.42 -6.50
N TYR A 64 10.88 -8.58 -6.50
CA TYR A 64 10.91 -9.49 -5.36
C TYR A 64 11.60 -8.87 -4.14
N SER A 65 12.71 -8.18 -4.37
CA SER A 65 13.42 -7.44 -3.32
C SER A 65 12.56 -6.31 -2.77
N GLN A 66 11.85 -5.61 -3.64
CA GLN A 66 10.91 -4.58 -3.25
C GLN A 66 9.74 -5.17 -2.43
N TRP A 67 9.23 -6.35 -2.81
CA TRP A 67 8.18 -7.03 -2.03
C TRP A 67 8.63 -7.37 -0.61
N MET A 68 9.84 -7.89 -0.49
CA MET A 68 10.45 -8.16 0.81
C MET A 68 10.68 -6.87 1.60
N THR A 69 11.21 -5.83 0.96
CA THR A 69 11.43 -4.50 1.55
C THR A 69 10.17 -3.97 2.19
N SER A 70 9.06 -3.96 1.46
CA SER A 70 7.80 -3.45 1.97
C SER A 70 7.20 -4.34 3.05
N TRP A 71 7.37 -5.67 2.96
CA TRP A 71 6.94 -6.56 4.05
C TRP A 71 7.71 -6.26 5.34
N ILE A 72 9.03 -6.06 5.27
CA ILE A 72 9.86 -5.68 6.43
C ILE A 72 9.44 -4.31 6.97
N ALA A 73 9.31 -3.30 6.09
CA ALA A 73 8.90 -1.95 6.49
C ALA A 73 7.53 -1.96 7.17
N ASN A 74 6.54 -2.61 6.57
CA ASN A 74 5.19 -2.73 7.13
C ASN A 74 5.18 -3.39 8.51
N ASN A 75 6.13 -4.29 8.78
CA ASN A 75 6.18 -5.05 10.02
C ASN A 75 7.00 -4.43 11.15
N PHE A 76 8.07 -3.71 10.79
CA PHE A 76 9.11 -3.35 11.74
C PHE A 76 9.50 -1.87 11.73
N LEU A 77 9.25 -1.13 10.65
CA LEU A 77 9.78 0.23 10.46
C LEU A 77 8.71 1.17 9.92
N CYS A 78 7.96 1.84 10.81
CA CYS A 78 6.88 2.77 10.43
C CYS A 78 7.34 3.85 9.43
N GLU A 79 8.54 4.40 9.64
CA GLU A 79 9.08 5.54 8.88
C GLU A 79 9.36 5.21 7.41
N GLU A 80 9.72 3.96 7.11
CA GLU A 80 10.07 3.52 5.75
C GLU A 80 8.83 3.05 4.95
N ILE A 81 7.65 2.96 5.57
CA ILE A 81 6.43 2.45 4.94
C ILE A 81 6.00 3.35 3.78
N ILE A 82 6.02 4.67 3.97
CA ILE A 82 5.51 5.62 2.97
C ILE A 82 6.36 5.56 1.71
N GLY A 83 7.69 5.68 1.83
CA GLY A 83 8.61 5.62 0.69
C GLY A 83 8.57 4.27 -0.03
N SER A 84 8.45 3.17 0.71
CA SER A 84 8.30 1.84 0.11
C SER A 84 7.01 1.72 -0.70
N LEU A 85 5.90 2.23 -0.19
CA LEU A 85 4.62 2.19 -0.88
C LEU A 85 4.56 3.09 -2.12
N GLU A 86 5.22 4.23 -2.12
CA GLU A 86 5.34 5.09 -3.30
C GLU A 86 6.12 4.38 -4.41
N THR A 87 7.27 3.81 -4.05
CA THR A 87 8.10 3.01 -4.97
C THR A 87 7.31 1.86 -5.60
N ASN A 88 6.49 1.15 -4.81
CA ASN A 88 5.62 0.09 -5.31
C ASN A 88 4.57 0.59 -6.30
N SER A 89 4.00 1.76 -6.01
CA SER A 89 2.99 2.37 -6.86
C SER A 89 3.56 2.75 -8.22
N ILE A 90 4.82 3.20 -8.26
CA ILE A 90 5.56 3.50 -9.49
C ILE A 90 5.81 2.21 -10.29
N PHE A 91 6.34 1.16 -9.66
CA PHE A 91 6.54 -0.13 -10.34
C PHE A 91 5.23 -0.68 -10.90
N LEU A 92 4.18 -0.63 -10.09
CA LEU A 92 2.88 -1.15 -10.49
C LEU A 92 2.25 -0.35 -11.63
N LEU A 93 2.41 0.97 -11.63
CA LEU A 93 1.98 1.83 -12.72
C LEU A 93 2.74 1.47 -14.00
N ALA A 94 4.07 1.33 -13.94
CA ALA A 94 4.89 0.99 -15.09
C ALA A 94 4.52 -0.37 -15.70
N LEU A 95 4.34 -1.40 -14.87
CA LEU A 95 3.91 -2.73 -15.31
C LEU A 95 2.52 -2.69 -15.95
N PHE A 96 1.56 -2.01 -15.31
CA PHE A 96 0.22 -1.86 -15.86
C PHE A 96 0.21 -1.09 -17.18
N SER A 97 0.93 0.03 -17.25
CA SER A 97 1.06 0.82 -18.48
C SER A 97 1.64 -0.02 -19.62
N THR A 98 2.69 -0.79 -19.36
CA THR A 98 3.29 -1.71 -20.34
C THR A 98 2.24 -2.68 -20.89
N VAL A 99 1.59 -3.43 -20.01
CA VAL A 99 0.56 -4.39 -20.42
C VAL A 99 -0.58 -3.73 -21.17
N PHE A 100 -1.08 -2.60 -20.67
CA PHE A 100 -2.20 -1.89 -21.29
C PHE A 100 -1.84 -1.40 -22.70
N PHE A 101 -0.72 -0.69 -22.86
CA PHE A 101 -0.31 -0.12 -24.13
C PHE A 101 -0.05 -1.20 -25.19
N TYR A 102 0.70 -2.24 -24.84
CA TYR A 102 1.01 -3.28 -25.81
C TYR A 102 -0.19 -4.19 -26.10
N SER A 103 -1.11 -4.38 -25.15
CA SER A 103 -2.36 -5.11 -25.42
C SER A 103 -3.26 -4.39 -26.41
N VAL A 104 -3.29 -3.05 -26.37
CA VAL A 104 -4.04 -2.24 -27.35
C VAL A 104 -3.44 -2.38 -28.76
N ARG A 105 -2.12 -2.62 -28.86
CA ARG A 105 -1.39 -2.78 -30.12
C ARG A 105 -1.41 -4.20 -30.70
N LYS A 106 -2.19 -5.13 -30.15
CA LYS A 106 -2.51 -6.53 -30.58
C LYS A 106 -1.36 -7.46 -31.02
N ASP A 107 -0.45 -7.00 -31.86
CA ASP A 107 0.62 -7.76 -32.48
C ASP A 107 1.99 -7.54 -31.80
N GLN A 108 2.02 -6.77 -30.71
CA GLN A 108 3.25 -6.40 -30.00
C GLN A 108 3.40 -7.05 -28.61
N ILE A 109 2.42 -7.82 -28.15
CA ILE A 109 2.51 -8.54 -26.88
C ILE A 109 1.93 -9.93 -26.99
N ARG A 110 2.64 -10.87 -26.37
CA ARG A 110 2.22 -12.26 -26.29
C ARG A 110 1.32 -12.49 -25.10
N VAL A 111 0.47 -13.50 -25.20
CA VAL A 111 -0.45 -13.87 -24.11
C VAL A 111 0.32 -14.18 -22.82
N VAL A 112 1.48 -14.82 -22.96
CA VAL A 112 2.31 -15.18 -21.81
C VAL A 112 3.01 -13.98 -21.18
N ASP A 113 3.41 -12.98 -21.98
CA ASP A 113 3.98 -11.73 -21.45
C ASP A 113 2.94 -11.04 -20.57
N VAL A 114 1.70 -10.91 -21.06
CA VAL A 114 0.57 -10.36 -20.29
C VAL A 114 0.33 -11.17 -19.02
N LEU A 115 0.35 -12.49 -19.12
CA LEU A 115 0.09 -13.39 -17.99
C LEU A 115 1.11 -13.20 -16.86
N VAL A 116 2.40 -13.16 -17.18
CA VAL A 116 3.49 -12.99 -16.20
C VAL A 116 3.44 -11.60 -15.58
N ILE A 117 3.27 -10.54 -16.38
CA ILE A 117 3.18 -9.18 -15.85
C ILE A 117 1.92 -9.02 -14.98
N HIS A 118 0.79 -9.63 -15.39
CA HIS A 118 -0.42 -9.62 -14.58
C HIS A 118 -0.22 -10.34 -13.24
N GLN A 119 0.49 -11.49 -13.22
CA GLN A 119 0.87 -12.17 -11.98
C GLN A 119 1.70 -11.27 -11.06
N MET A 120 2.66 -10.49 -11.59
CA MET A 120 3.42 -9.51 -10.80
C MET A 120 2.50 -8.45 -10.20
N CYS A 121 1.59 -7.89 -11.01
CA CYS A 121 0.61 -6.91 -10.53
C CYS A 121 -0.29 -7.47 -9.41
N VAL A 122 -0.74 -8.72 -9.55
CA VAL A 122 -1.51 -9.45 -8.53
C VAL A 122 -0.68 -9.73 -7.28
N GLY A 123 0.62 -10.00 -7.46
CA GLY A 123 1.59 -10.09 -6.38
C GLY A 123 1.56 -8.84 -5.50
N PHE A 124 1.70 -7.64 -6.09
CA PHE A 124 1.62 -6.36 -5.36
C PHE A 124 0.28 -6.15 -4.63
N LEU A 125 -0.84 -6.50 -5.29
CA LEU A 125 -2.20 -6.31 -4.78
C LEU A 125 -2.42 -6.98 -3.43
N PHE A 126 -2.05 -8.26 -3.32
CA PHE A 126 -2.38 -9.05 -2.13
C PHE A 126 -1.27 -9.06 -1.09
N SER A 127 -0.01 -8.86 -1.47
CA SER A 127 1.12 -8.90 -0.53
C SER A 127 1.30 -7.60 0.27
N ILE A 128 1.38 -6.45 -0.40
CA ILE A 128 2.04 -5.27 0.18
C ILE A 128 1.11 -4.07 0.27
N MET A 129 0.20 -3.93 -0.69
CA MET A 129 -0.61 -2.74 -0.82
C MET A 129 -1.73 -2.76 0.22
N SER A 130 -1.43 -2.24 1.41
CA SER A 130 -2.43 -2.02 2.44
C SER A 130 -3.19 -0.73 2.12
N LEU A 131 -4.40 -0.87 1.55
CA LEU A 131 -5.26 0.28 1.21
C LEU A 131 -5.51 1.22 2.40
N TRP A 132 -5.61 0.68 3.62
CA TRP A 132 -6.06 1.40 4.81
C TRP A 132 -5.05 1.37 5.97
N GLY A 133 -3.83 0.92 5.72
CA GLY A 133 -2.81 0.82 6.76
C GLY A 133 -3.05 -0.29 7.79
N TYR A 134 -4.12 -1.10 7.68
CA TYR A 134 -4.41 -2.17 8.64
C TYR A 134 -3.30 -3.19 8.80
N ARG A 135 -2.48 -3.36 7.75
CA ARG A 135 -1.37 -4.31 7.71
C ARG A 135 -0.04 -3.66 8.07
N THR A 136 -0.07 -2.46 8.65
CA THR A 136 1.11 -1.65 8.93
C THR A 136 1.33 -1.47 10.42
N MET A 137 2.58 -1.30 10.80
CA MET A 137 3.00 -1.10 12.18
C MET A 137 2.34 0.13 12.82
N TYR A 138 1.97 1.17 12.04
CA TYR A 138 1.18 2.32 12.52
C TYR A 138 -0.10 1.90 13.23
N TYR A 139 -0.80 0.88 12.70
CA TYR A 139 -2.04 0.41 13.30
C TYR A 139 -1.79 -0.34 14.62
N LYS A 140 -0.61 -0.95 14.79
CA LYS A 140 -0.21 -1.61 16.03
C LYS A 140 0.24 -0.60 17.09
N THR A 141 0.95 0.46 16.72
CA THR A 141 1.47 1.47 17.65
C THR A 141 0.41 2.47 18.09
N GLU A 142 -0.42 2.93 17.16
CA GLU A 142 -1.40 4.01 17.39
C GLU A 142 -2.84 3.51 17.45
N GLY A 143 -3.08 2.22 17.19
CA GLY A 143 -4.42 1.67 17.11
C GLY A 143 -5.20 2.24 15.92
N PRO A 144 -6.52 2.49 16.07
CA PRO A 144 -7.36 3.08 15.03
C PRO A 144 -6.84 4.41 14.46
N GLY A 145 -6.12 5.19 15.28
CA GLY A 145 -5.51 6.46 14.88
C GLY A 145 -4.48 6.33 13.77
N GLY A 146 -3.82 5.18 13.65
CA GLY A 146 -2.84 4.90 12.59
C GLY A 146 -3.40 5.01 11.18
N ARG A 147 -4.73 4.90 11.01
CA ARG A 147 -5.41 5.10 9.71
C ARG A 147 -5.24 6.51 9.15
N ARG A 148 -5.00 7.51 10.00
CA ARG A 148 -4.83 8.92 9.59
C ARG A 148 -3.64 9.10 8.64
N HIS A 149 -2.63 8.23 8.76
CA HIS A 149 -1.48 8.17 7.85
C HIS A 149 -1.86 7.70 6.42
N PHE A 150 -3.03 7.11 6.22
CA PHE A 150 -3.44 6.45 4.97
C PHE A 150 -4.59 7.14 4.22
N GLY A 151 -4.91 8.40 4.53
CA GLY A 151 -6.00 9.16 3.85
C GLY A 151 -5.56 10.10 2.73
N GLY A 152 -4.28 10.10 2.34
CA GLY A 152 -3.73 11.05 1.38
C GLY A 152 -4.04 10.75 -0.09
N PHE A 153 -3.59 11.64 -0.98
CA PHE A 153 -3.67 11.48 -2.43
C PHE A 153 -3.09 10.14 -2.92
N GLY A 154 -1.97 9.70 -2.33
CA GLY A 154 -1.33 8.42 -2.66
C GLY A 154 -2.23 7.21 -2.45
N THR A 155 -3.11 7.21 -1.44
CA THR A 155 -4.09 6.12 -1.24
C THR A 155 -5.13 6.09 -2.34
N HIS A 156 -5.67 7.25 -2.74
CA HIS A 156 -6.61 7.32 -3.85
C HIS A 156 -5.97 6.90 -5.18
N PHE A 157 -4.74 7.35 -5.45
CA PHE A 157 -4.00 6.94 -6.63
C PHE A 157 -3.83 5.43 -6.71
N ARG A 158 -3.36 4.79 -5.62
CA ARG A 158 -3.22 3.33 -5.54
C ARG A 158 -4.55 2.63 -5.73
N LEU A 159 -5.62 3.14 -5.13
CA LEU A 159 -6.95 2.57 -5.23
C LEU A 159 -7.43 2.56 -6.69
N ILE A 160 -7.26 3.68 -7.41
CA ILE A 160 -7.57 3.78 -8.85
C ILE A 160 -6.71 2.79 -9.65
N LEU A 161 -5.40 2.74 -9.37
CA LEU A 161 -4.48 1.83 -10.06
C LEU A 161 -4.89 0.36 -9.86
N MET A 162 -5.29 -0.03 -8.65
CA MET A 162 -5.80 -1.38 -8.35
C MET A 162 -7.11 -1.68 -9.07
N SER A 163 -8.03 -0.71 -9.14
CA SER A 163 -9.25 -0.84 -9.93
C SER A 163 -8.93 -1.07 -11.41
N MET A 164 -7.97 -0.31 -11.98
CA MET A 164 -7.57 -0.46 -13.38
C MET A 164 -6.98 -1.84 -13.67
N ILE A 165 -6.07 -2.34 -12.81
CA ILE A 165 -5.44 -3.66 -12.96
C ILE A 165 -6.46 -4.79 -12.87
N THR A 166 -7.39 -4.71 -11.93
CA THR A 166 -8.39 -5.76 -11.73
C THR A 166 -9.45 -5.76 -12.82
N LEU A 167 -9.89 -4.60 -13.30
CA LEU A 167 -10.75 -4.49 -14.49
C LEU A 167 -10.06 -5.04 -15.74
N TYR A 168 -8.78 -4.73 -15.92
CA TYR A 168 -7.99 -5.34 -17.01
C TYR A 168 -7.91 -6.86 -16.85
N GLY A 169 -7.70 -7.38 -15.64
CA GLY A 169 -7.73 -8.81 -15.35
C GLY A 169 -9.04 -9.48 -15.77
N VAL A 170 -10.20 -8.84 -15.47
CA VAL A 170 -11.51 -9.34 -15.91
C VAL A 170 -11.57 -9.44 -17.43
N TRP A 171 -11.17 -8.39 -18.14
CA TRP A 171 -11.11 -8.42 -19.61
C TRP A 171 -10.17 -9.50 -20.13
N PHE A 172 -8.96 -9.62 -19.56
CA PHE A 172 -7.94 -10.56 -19.98
C PHE A 172 -8.43 -12.01 -19.91
N TRP A 173 -9.01 -12.40 -18.76
CA TRP A 173 -9.52 -13.76 -18.56
C TRP A 173 -10.82 -14.04 -19.32
N ALA A 174 -11.67 -13.03 -19.52
CA ALA A 174 -12.93 -13.18 -20.25
C ALA A 174 -12.73 -13.27 -21.78
N LYS A 175 -11.89 -12.40 -22.34
CA LYS A 175 -11.70 -12.26 -23.80
C LYS A 175 -10.26 -12.06 -24.24
N GLY A 176 -9.40 -11.47 -23.41
CA GLY A 176 -8.04 -11.11 -23.82
C GLY A 176 -7.23 -12.31 -24.32
N ILE A 177 -7.33 -13.47 -23.67
CA ILE A 177 -6.67 -14.71 -24.11
C ILE A 177 -7.09 -15.14 -25.54
N ASP A 178 -8.32 -14.84 -25.95
CA ASP A 178 -8.82 -15.20 -27.29
C ASP A 178 -8.57 -14.11 -28.34
N VAL A 179 -8.36 -12.87 -27.91
CA VAL A 179 -8.18 -11.69 -28.78
C VAL A 179 -6.71 -11.38 -29.05
N LEU A 180 -5.83 -11.66 -28.09
CA LEU A 180 -4.39 -11.50 -28.23
C LEU A 180 -3.83 -12.57 -29.18
N SER A 181 -2.65 -12.32 -29.74
CA SER A 181 -2.16 -13.00 -30.95
C SER A 181 -2.26 -14.54 -30.84
N PRO A 182 -2.79 -15.22 -31.88
CA PRO A 182 -2.94 -16.67 -31.87
C PRO A 182 -1.60 -17.42 -31.94
N CYS A 183 -0.49 -16.71 -32.16
CA CYS A 183 0.85 -17.28 -32.34
C CYS A 183 1.36 -18.05 -31.11
N ASP A 184 0.84 -17.78 -29.91
CA ASP A 184 1.36 -18.37 -28.66
C ASP A 184 0.56 -19.58 -28.15
N ARG A 185 -0.46 -20.04 -28.89
CA ARG A 185 -1.34 -21.10 -28.38
C ARG A 185 -0.64 -22.45 -28.26
N ARG A 186 0.52 -22.67 -28.90
CA ARG A 186 1.33 -23.89 -28.78
C ARG A 186 0.48 -25.17 -28.82
N THR A 187 -0.43 -25.26 -29.78
CA THR A 187 -1.35 -26.42 -29.86
C THR A 187 -0.57 -27.73 -30.05
N ALA A 188 0.59 -27.67 -30.70
CA ALA A 188 1.51 -28.80 -30.86
C ALA A 188 2.33 -29.13 -29.59
N CYS A 189 2.50 -28.19 -28.66
CA CYS A 189 3.43 -28.30 -27.53
C CYS A 189 2.72 -28.34 -26.16
N GLY A 190 1.45 -28.78 -26.14
CA GLY A 190 0.69 -28.96 -24.90
C GLY A 190 0.03 -27.70 -24.33
N GLY A 191 0.08 -26.59 -25.08
CA GLY A 191 -0.53 -25.30 -24.74
C GLY A 191 0.23 -24.50 -23.69
N LEU A 192 -0.20 -23.25 -23.49
CA LEU A 192 0.37 -22.37 -22.47
C LEU A 192 0.05 -22.88 -21.06
N GLN A 193 1.06 -22.96 -20.21
CA GLN A 193 0.93 -23.47 -18.84
C GLN A 193 1.07 -22.35 -17.80
N LEU A 194 0.25 -22.39 -16.78
CA LEU A 194 0.25 -21.48 -15.63
C LEU A 194 0.52 -22.30 -14.37
N SER A 195 1.39 -21.81 -13.49
CA SER A 195 1.54 -22.38 -12.15
C SER A 195 0.69 -21.61 -11.14
N PHE A 196 -0.16 -22.32 -10.39
CA PHE A 196 -0.88 -21.77 -9.24
C PHE A 196 -0.68 -22.63 -7.97
N PHE A 197 -0.93 -23.93 -8.08
CA PHE A 197 -0.54 -24.98 -7.12
C PHE A 197 0.01 -26.23 -7.82
N GLY A 198 0.26 -26.10 -9.11
CA GLY A 198 0.58 -27.15 -10.05
C GLY A 198 0.44 -26.61 -11.48
N PRO A 199 0.94 -27.35 -12.48
CA PRO A 199 0.84 -26.96 -13.88
C PRO A 199 -0.61 -27.04 -14.34
N LEU A 200 -1.19 -25.90 -14.73
CA LEU A 200 -2.54 -25.77 -15.25
C LEU A 200 -2.49 -25.24 -16.68
N ARG A 201 -3.23 -25.84 -17.61
CA ARG A 201 -3.38 -25.27 -18.95
C ARG A 201 -4.19 -23.98 -18.87
N VAL A 202 -3.67 -22.90 -19.44
CA VAL A 202 -4.31 -21.58 -19.46
C VAL A 202 -5.62 -21.62 -20.26
N GLU A 203 -5.68 -22.45 -21.30
CA GLU A 203 -6.88 -22.62 -22.12
C GLU A 203 -7.97 -23.47 -21.44
N SER A 204 -7.65 -24.17 -20.35
CA SER A 204 -8.63 -24.97 -19.62
C SER A 204 -9.74 -24.06 -19.08
N TRP A 205 -10.99 -24.43 -19.37
CA TRP A 205 -12.17 -23.70 -18.90
C TRP A 205 -12.20 -23.55 -17.37
N VAL A 206 -11.71 -24.55 -16.64
CA VAL A 206 -11.63 -24.50 -15.17
C VAL A 206 -10.64 -23.42 -14.71
N THR A 207 -9.43 -23.41 -15.29
CA THR A 207 -8.41 -22.40 -14.96
C THR A 207 -8.88 -21.00 -15.30
N ARG A 208 -9.46 -20.81 -16.49
CA ARG A 208 -10.03 -19.52 -16.93
C ARG A 208 -11.16 -19.09 -16.01
N GLY A 209 -12.07 -20.00 -15.68
CA GLY A 209 -13.22 -19.74 -14.81
C GLY A 209 -12.81 -19.30 -13.41
N ILE A 210 -11.85 -19.99 -12.79
CA ILE A 210 -11.34 -19.65 -11.46
C ILE A 210 -10.66 -18.28 -11.47
N ASN A 211 -9.75 -18.03 -12.41
CA ASN A 211 -9.06 -16.74 -12.50
C ASN A 211 -9.99 -15.58 -12.85
N LEU A 212 -10.97 -15.80 -13.73
CA LEU A 212 -12.01 -14.83 -14.03
C LEU A 212 -12.86 -14.51 -12.80
N ALA A 213 -13.28 -15.54 -12.04
CA ALA A 213 -14.04 -15.33 -10.82
C ALA A 213 -13.24 -14.53 -9.79
N MET A 214 -11.96 -14.86 -9.58
CA MET A 214 -11.07 -14.09 -8.70
C MET A 214 -10.91 -12.64 -9.19
N ALA A 215 -10.74 -12.43 -10.49
CA ALA A 215 -10.63 -11.09 -11.07
C ALA A 215 -11.92 -10.27 -10.90
N ILE A 216 -13.09 -10.87 -11.08
CA ILE A 216 -14.39 -10.22 -10.87
C ILE A 216 -14.57 -9.82 -9.41
N VAL A 217 -14.29 -10.73 -8.46
CA VAL A 217 -14.39 -10.44 -7.02
C VAL A 217 -13.44 -9.30 -6.64
N ALA A 218 -12.20 -9.34 -7.13
CA ALA A 218 -11.23 -8.28 -6.88
C ALA A 218 -11.68 -6.95 -7.50
N ALA A 219 -12.14 -6.94 -8.76
CA ALA A 219 -12.62 -5.74 -9.44
C ALA A 219 -13.84 -5.12 -8.74
N LEU A 220 -14.82 -5.93 -8.33
CA LEU A 220 -15.97 -5.47 -7.55
C LEU A 220 -15.53 -4.85 -6.22
N TYR A 221 -14.63 -5.52 -5.50
CA TYR A 221 -14.08 -5.00 -4.25
C TYR A 221 -13.44 -3.62 -4.47
N TYR A 222 -12.44 -3.51 -5.36
CA TYR A 222 -11.74 -2.24 -5.58
C TYR A 222 -12.63 -1.16 -6.21
N ALA A 223 -13.60 -1.52 -7.06
CA ALA A 223 -14.54 -0.55 -7.64
C ALA A 223 -15.46 0.04 -6.57
N VAL A 224 -16.04 -0.78 -5.69
CA VAL A 224 -16.87 -0.29 -4.56
C VAL A 224 -16.04 0.63 -3.66
N MET A 225 -14.81 0.20 -3.32
CA MET A 225 -13.88 1.02 -2.54
C MET A 225 -13.60 2.37 -3.21
N ALA A 226 -13.33 2.37 -4.53
CA ALA A 226 -13.04 3.59 -5.30
C ALA A 226 -14.25 4.53 -5.37
N ILE A 227 -15.45 3.99 -5.58
CA ILE A 227 -16.70 4.77 -5.59
C ILE A 227 -16.93 5.42 -4.22
N VAL A 228 -16.81 4.66 -3.14
CA VAL A 228 -16.99 5.22 -1.79
C VAL A 228 -15.94 6.29 -1.49
N ALA A 229 -14.68 6.03 -1.80
CA ALA A 229 -13.61 7.00 -1.61
C ALA A 229 -13.86 8.28 -2.44
N GLY A 230 -14.38 8.13 -3.66
CA GLY A 230 -14.79 9.23 -4.53
C GLY A 230 -15.96 10.03 -3.93
N ILE A 231 -17.01 9.37 -3.45
CA ILE A 231 -18.15 10.04 -2.79
C ILE A 231 -17.67 10.80 -1.54
N ALA A 232 -16.85 10.16 -0.69
CA ALA A 232 -16.29 10.78 0.49
C ALA A 232 -15.44 12.02 0.13
N GLY A 233 -14.61 11.92 -0.91
CA GLY A 233 -13.82 13.04 -1.44
C GLY A 233 -14.68 14.18 -1.96
N VAL A 234 -15.73 13.89 -2.73
CA VAL A 234 -16.67 14.91 -3.25
C VAL A 234 -17.41 15.59 -2.11
N VAL A 235 -17.93 14.85 -1.13
CA VAL A 235 -18.59 15.42 0.05
C VAL A 235 -17.64 16.32 0.83
N TYR A 236 -16.39 15.89 1.02
CA TYR A 236 -15.36 16.69 1.67
C TYR A 236 -15.11 18.02 0.93
N VAL A 237 -14.93 17.97 -0.40
CA VAL A 237 -14.71 19.18 -1.22
C VAL A 237 -15.93 20.10 -1.20
N MET A 238 -17.15 19.56 -1.34
CA MET A 238 -18.39 20.34 -1.32
C MET A 238 -18.61 21.04 0.03
N ARG A 239 -18.26 20.39 1.15
CA ARG A 239 -18.34 20.99 2.49
C ARG A 239 -17.32 22.09 2.66
N LYS A 240 -16.06 21.82 2.30
CA LYS A 240 -14.98 22.82 2.32
C LYS A 240 -15.33 24.05 1.48
N TRP A 241 -15.98 23.85 0.33
CA TRP A 241 -16.47 24.93 -0.52
C TRP A 241 -17.53 25.80 0.17
N LYS A 242 -18.43 25.19 0.94
CA LYS A 242 -19.54 25.91 1.60
C LYS A 242 -19.12 26.76 2.78
N ARG A 243 -17.84 26.76 3.20
CA ARG A 243 -17.31 27.51 4.37
C ARG A 243 -18.17 27.40 5.64
N LYS A 244 -18.99 26.36 5.78
CA LYS A 244 -19.68 26.12 7.03
C LYS A 244 -18.62 25.66 8.01
N ALA A 245 -18.53 26.33 9.17
CA ALA A 245 -17.67 25.90 10.26
C ALA A 245 -17.97 24.43 10.54
N ASP A 246 -17.01 23.58 10.21
CA ASP A 246 -17.18 22.14 10.24
C ASP A 246 -17.22 21.70 11.71
N ASN A 247 -18.41 21.37 12.21
CA ASN A 247 -18.54 20.52 13.39
C ASN A 247 -18.12 19.09 12.99
N TRP A 248 -16.82 18.90 12.76
CA TRP A 248 -16.21 17.64 12.29
C TRP A 248 -16.12 16.57 13.39
N GLU A 249 -16.61 16.86 14.60
CA GLU A 249 -16.62 15.91 15.73
C GLU A 249 -17.24 14.55 15.36
N LEU A 250 -18.17 14.49 14.41
CA LEU A 250 -18.82 13.24 13.99
C LEU A 250 -17.92 12.28 13.20
N ILE A 251 -16.82 12.77 12.60
CA ILE A 251 -15.84 11.93 11.88
C ILE A 251 -14.52 11.84 12.66
N GLU A 252 -14.37 12.61 13.73
CA GLU A 252 -13.20 12.51 14.62
C GLU A 252 -13.32 11.36 15.65
N HIS A 253 -14.55 10.91 15.95
CA HIS A 253 -14.81 9.79 16.87
C HIS A 253 -15.44 8.50 16.29
N PRO A 254 -15.24 8.09 15.03
CA PRO A 254 -15.70 6.78 14.54
C PRO A 254 -15.00 5.60 15.22
N ASP A 255 -13.93 5.87 15.98
CA ASP A 255 -13.04 4.85 16.54
C ASP A 255 -13.51 4.25 17.88
N SER A 256 -14.48 4.87 18.59
CA SER A 256 -15.02 4.25 19.81
C SER A 256 -15.77 2.95 19.51
N ASP A 257 -16.51 2.95 18.39
CA ASP A 257 -17.45 1.88 18.04
C ASP A 257 -16.78 0.68 17.39
N VAL A 258 -15.57 0.87 16.83
CA VAL A 258 -14.74 -0.19 16.22
C VAL A 258 -13.49 -0.46 17.08
N SER A 259 -13.57 -0.20 18.39
CA SER A 259 -12.50 -0.54 19.32
C SER A 259 -12.37 -2.08 19.43
N LEU A 260 -11.52 -2.64 18.57
CA LEU A 260 -11.04 -4.01 18.71
C LEU A 260 -10.16 -4.08 19.96
N ASN A 261 -10.24 -5.19 20.69
CA ASN A 261 -9.40 -5.37 21.87
C ASN A 261 -7.93 -5.45 21.42
N LYS A 262 -6.97 -4.86 22.18
CA LYS A 262 -5.54 -4.84 21.77
C LYS A 262 -5.00 -6.24 21.45
N ARG A 263 -5.46 -7.26 22.19
CA ARG A 263 -5.11 -8.67 21.96
C ARG A 263 -5.66 -9.20 20.63
N GLU A 264 -6.93 -8.93 20.33
CA GLU A 264 -7.56 -9.31 19.05
C GLU A 264 -6.80 -8.66 17.90
N LEU A 265 -6.50 -7.36 18.03
CA LEU A 265 -5.76 -6.59 17.04
C LEU A 265 -4.38 -7.20 16.72
N THR A 266 -3.66 -7.58 17.77
CA THR A 266 -2.33 -8.17 17.65
C THR A 266 -2.39 -9.52 16.94
N ILE A 267 -3.36 -10.37 17.28
CA ILE A 267 -3.57 -11.66 16.61
C ILE A 267 -3.86 -11.43 15.12
N TRP A 268 -4.76 -10.52 14.79
CA TRP A 268 -5.10 -10.18 13.41
C TRP A 268 -3.91 -9.67 12.61
N TYR A 269 -3.14 -8.76 13.21
CA TYR A 269 -1.93 -8.23 12.60
C TYR A 269 -0.92 -9.34 12.29
N ILE A 270 -0.68 -10.26 13.22
CA ILE A 270 0.23 -11.40 13.01
C ILE A 270 -0.31 -12.30 11.89
N CYS A 271 -1.60 -12.66 11.93
CA CYS A 271 -2.21 -13.50 10.89
C CYS A 271 -2.10 -12.85 9.49
N LEU A 272 -2.37 -11.56 9.37
CA LEU A 272 -2.27 -10.83 8.10
C LEU A 272 -0.83 -10.71 7.61
N SER A 273 0.11 -10.46 8.51
CA SER A 273 1.53 -10.40 8.17
C SER A 273 2.07 -11.74 7.68
N SER A 274 1.70 -12.83 8.36
CA SER A 274 2.04 -14.19 7.94
C SER A 274 1.41 -14.55 6.61
N PHE A 275 0.13 -14.20 6.40
CA PHE A 275 -0.55 -14.39 5.13
C PHE A 275 0.13 -13.60 4.00
N ASN A 276 0.50 -12.35 4.24
CA ASN A 276 1.22 -11.54 3.25
C ASN A 276 2.56 -12.19 2.88
N MET A 277 3.33 -12.69 3.86
CA MET A 277 4.59 -13.38 3.60
C MET A 277 4.38 -14.66 2.77
N PHE A 278 3.40 -15.48 3.16
CA PHE A 278 3.00 -16.66 2.40
C PHE A 278 2.63 -16.31 0.96
N TRP A 279 1.86 -15.24 0.77
CA TRP A 279 1.45 -14.77 -0.55
C TRP A 279 2.64 -14.27 -1.39
N ILE A 280 3.61 -13.56 -0.80
CA ILE A 280 4.84 -13.14 -1.50
C ILE A 280 5.58 -14.36 -2.02
N VAL A 281 5.85 -15.33 -1.14
CA VAL A 281 6.58 -16.56 -1.51
C VAL A 281 5.81 -17.34 -2.57
N SER A 282 4.49 -17.52 -2.40
CA SER A 282 3.64 -18.18 -3.39
C SER A 282 3.65 -17.45 -4.74
N SER A 283 3.63 -16.12 -4.75
CA SER A 283 3.68 -15.32 -5.98
C SER A 283 5.00 -15.48 -6.72
N ILE A 284 6.13 -15.44 -5.99
CA ILE A 284 7.47 -15.70 -6.55
C ILE A 284 7.51 -17.09 -7.18
N ILE A 285 7.13 -18.12 -6.42
CA ILE A 285 7.10 -19.51 -6.91
C ILE A 285 6.21 -19.63 -8.15
N ASN A 286 5.02 -19.03 -8.14
CA ASN A 286 4.10 -19.09 -9.28
C ASN A 286 4.68 -18.43 -10.53
N ILE A 287 5.36 -17.29 -10.41
CA ILE A 287 6.02 -16.62 -11.54
C ILE A 287 7.18 -17.47 -12.06
N GLU A 288 8.09 -17.91 -11.19
CA GLU A 288 9.27 -18.70 -11.59
C GLU A 288 8.87 -20.03 -12.25
N LEU A 289 7.89 -20.74 -11.66
CA LEU A 289 7.38 -21.97 -12.25
C LEU A 289 6.64 -21.71 -13.55
N THR A 290 5.88 -20.62 -13.68
CA THR A 290 5.23 -20.26 -14.95
C THR A 290 6.27 -20.02 -16.05
N LEU A 291 7.37 -19.33 -15.77
CA LEU A 291 8.46 -19.14 -16.73
C LEU A 291 9.15 -20.46 -17.08
N SER A 292 9.42 -21.30 -16.07
CA SER A 292 10.08 -22.60 -16.25
C SER A 292 9.22 -23.57 -17.05
N LEU A 293 7.91 -23.66 -16.77
CA LEU A 293 6.97 -24.56 -17.47
C LEU A 293 6.80 -24.17 -18.93
N ASN A 294 7.01 -22.91 -19.28
CA ASN A 294 6.95 -22.44 -20.66
C ASN A 294 8.32 -22.36 -21.36
N HIS A 295 9.38 -22.91 -20.76
CA HIS A 295 10.73 -22.96 -21.34
C HIS A 295 11.26 -21.58 -21.79
N MET A 296 11.03 -20.53 -20.98
CA MET A 296 11.50 -19.18 -21.27
C MET A 296 12.97 -18.98 -20.85
N SER A 297 13.85 -19.79 -21.44
CA SER A 297 15.27 -19.84 -21.08
C SER A 297 15.98 -18.51 -21.31
N ASN A 298 15.53 -17.67 -22.25
CA ASN A 298 16.13 -16.36 -22.51
C ASN A 298 15.89 -15.35 -21.38
N VAL A 299 14.77 -15.47 -20.66
CA VAL A 299 14.44 -14.62 -19.50
C VAL A 299 14.93 -15.24 -18.18
N LEU A 300 15.03 -16.58 -18.14
CA LEU A 300 15.57 -17.34 -16.99
C LEU A 300 17.11 -17.40 -16.98
N GLY A 301 17.75 -17.23 -18.13
CA GLY A 301 19.13 -17.62 -18.38
C GLY A 301 20.21 -16.63 -17.91
N LYS A 302 21.46 -17.06 -18.13
CA LYS A 302 22.70 -16.34 -17.78
C LYS A 302 22.96 -15.08 -18.60
N SER A 303 22.17 -14.83 -19.66
CA SER A 303 22.21 -13.57 -20.38
C SER A 303 21.97 -12.48 -19.35
N ALA A 304 23.06 -11.75 -19.05
CA ALA A 304 23.19 -10.93 -17.88
C ALA A 304 22.06 -9.88 -17.82
N VAL A 305 22.00 -9.15 -16.71
CA VAL A 305 21.19 -7.93 -16.58
C VAL A 305 21.68 -6.91 -17.64
N VAL A 306 21.26 -7.10 -18.88
CA VAL A 306 21.66 -6.31 -20.04
C VAL A 306 20.51 -5.37 -20.34
N GLY A 307 20.79 -4.08 -20.30
CA GLY A 307 19.84 -3.02 -20.58
C GLY A 307 19.38 -2.24 -19.34
N ALA A 308 19.12 -0.95 -19.55
CA ALA A 308 18.63 -0.05 -18.51
C ALA A 308 17.27 -0.50 -17.94
N GLY A 309 16.42 -1.10 -18.78
CA GLY A 309 15.10 -1.62 -18.37
C GLY A 309 15.16 -2.68 -17.28
N GLN A 310 16.24 -3.47 -17.21
CA GLN A 310 16.44 -4.49 -16.18
C GLN A 310 17.27 -3.97 -15.00
N LEU A 311 18.29 -3.16 -15.27
CA LEU A 311 19.20 -2.66 -14.25
C LEU A 311 18.52 -1.69 -13.27
N ILE A 312 17.66 -0.80 -13.79
CA ILE A 312 17.00 0.22 -12.95
C ILE A 312 16.09 -0.42 -11.90
N PRO A 313 15.14 -1.33 -12.23
CA PRO A 313 14.31 -2.00 -11.23
C PRO A 313 15.13 -2.82 -10.23
N LEU A 314 16.17 -3.52 -10.71
CA LEU A 314 17.05 -4.31 -9.85
C LEU A 314 17.74 -3.42 -8.81
N ALA A 315 18.35 -2.33 -9.25
CA ALA A 315 19.06 -1.40 -8.38
C ALA A 315 18.11 -0.77 -7.35
N ILE A 316 16.94 -0.29 -7.79
CA ILE A 316 15.93 0.30 -6.89
C ILE A 316 15.49 -0.72 -5.83
N GLY A 317 15.14 -1.94 -6.25
CA GLY A 317 14.69 -3.00 -5.33
C GLY A 317 15.77 -3.43 -4.33
N MET A 318 17.00 -3.64 -4.80
CA MET A 318 18.12 -4.08 -3.96
C MET A 318 18.59 -3.00 -2.99
N ILE A 319 18.75 -1.75 -3.45
CA ILE A 319 19.17 -0.63 -2.60
C ILE A 319 18.10 -0.38 -1.53
N SER A 320 16.81 -0.43 -1.90
CA SER A 320 15.71 -0.26 -0.94
C SER A 320 15.72 -1.37 0.11
N LEU A 321 15.99 -2.62 -0.28
CA LEU A 321 16.10 -3.74 0.66
C LEU A 321 17.28 -3.57 1.62
N VAL A 322 18.46 -3.23 1.10
CA VAL A 322 19.66 -3.01 1.92
C VAL A 322 19.44 -1.85 2.89
N ARG A 323 18.83 -0.75 2.44
CA ARG A 323 18.50 0.40 3.30
C ARG A 323 17.57 -0.01 4.44
N VAL A 324 16.47 -0.71 4.16
CA VAL A 324 15.51 -1.13 5.18
C VAL A 324 16.13 -2.13 6.16
N LEU A 325 16.98 -3.06 5.68
CA LEU A 325 17.73 -3.97 6.55
C LEU A 325 18.74 -3.23 7.43
N TYR A 326 19.42 -2.21 6.90
CA TYR A 326 20.35 -1.37 7.65
C TYR A 326 19.64 -0.59 8.76
N VAL A 327 18.53 0.09 8.46
CA VAL A 327 17.73 0.82 9.45
C VAL A 327 17.17 -0.13 10.52
N LEU A 328 16.74 -1.34 10.11
CA LEU A 328 16.27 -2.36 11.03
C LEU A 328 17.39 -2.84 11.97
N ALA A 329 18.59 -3.08 11.42
CA ALA A 329 19.76 -3.46 12.19
C ALA A 329 20.14 -2.35 13.19
N GLN A 330 20.21 -1.09 12.76
CA GLN A 330 20.51 0.06 13.62
C GLN A 330 19.49 0.20 14.76
N THR A 331 18.21 -0.11 14.51
CA THR A 331 17.14 -0.05 15.52
C THR A 331 17.25 -1.18 16.55
N ARG A 332 17.68 -2.38 16.15
CA ARG A 332 17.76 -3.56 17.04
C ARG A 332 19.10 -3.73 17.74
N ALA A 333 20.18 -3.25 17.16
CA ALA A 333 21.53 -3.39 17.68
C ALA A 333 22.01 -2.06 18.28
N PRO A 334 21.87 -1.84 19.61
CA PRO A 334 22.28 -0.59 20.24
C PRO A 334 23.79 -0.31 20.10
N TRP A 335 24.61 -1.34 19.87
CA TRP A 335 26.05 -1.17 19.62
C TRP A 335 26.35 -0.46 18.30
N LEU A 336 25.46 -0.52 17.29
CA LEU A 336 25.60 0.24 16.05
C LEU A 336 25.31 1.74 16.25
N ARG A 337 24.43 2.10 17.21
CA ARG A 337 24.14 3.50 17.54
C ARG A 337 25.30 4.23 18.19
N LYS A 338 26.07 3.54 19.03
CA LYS A 338 27.08 4.17 19.89
C LYS A 338 28.24 4.82 19.12
N LYS A 339 28.46 4.47 17.85
CA LYS A 339 29.62 4.94 17.09
C LYS A 339 29.48 6.38 16.55
N GLU A 340 28.28 6.93 16.45
CA GLU A 340 28.08 8.28 15.91
C GLU A 340 28.21 9.39 16.97
N ASP A 341 27.93 9.08 18.25
CA ASP A 341 27.97 10.10 19.31
C ASP A 341 29.39 10.35 19.85
N ASP A 342 30.32 9.39 19.70
CA ASP A 342 31.67 9.46 20.27
C ASP A 342 32.68 10.23 19.38
N ASP A 343 32.32 10.62 18.14
CA ASP A 343 33.20 11.36 17.22
C ASP A 343 32.87 12.87 17.12
N CYS A 344 31.89 13.34 17.91
CA CYS A 344 31.72 14.76 18.20
C CYS A 344 32.58 15.14 19.42
N GLY A 345 33.91 15.13 19.23
CA GLY A 345 34.81 15.85 20.12
C GLY A 345 34.35 17.31 20.26
N PRO A 346 34.68 18.00 21.37
CA PRO A 346 34.30 19.39 21.56
C PRO A 346 34.91 20.24 20.44
N ARG A 347 34.11 20.52 19.40
CA ARG A 347 34.46 21.54 18.42
C ARG A 347 34.54 22.85 19.19
N SER A 348 35.77 23.33 19.29
CA SER A 348 36.13 24.60 19.86
C SER A 348 35.13 25.66 19.44
N ARG A 349 34.60 26.37 20.44
CA ARG A 349 33.60 27.43 20.39
C ARG A 349 34.10 28.57 19.48
N GLY A 350 33.97 28.39 18.18
CA GLY A 350 34.22 29.40 17.15
C GLY A 350 32.92 30.15 16.89
N ASP A 351 32.82 31.33 17.49
CA ASP A 351 31.78 32.32 17.26
C ASP A 351 31.84 32.75 15.78
N GLY A 352 30.90 32.28 14.97
CA GLY A 352 30.89 32.54 13.53
C GLY A 352 29.48 32.42 12.98
N ASP A 353 28.91 33.56 12.59
CA ASP A 353 27.60 33.75 11.95
C ASP A 353 27.32 32.72 10.83
N GLU A 354 26.56 31.67 11.15
CA GLU A 354 26.15 30.66 10.18
C GLU A 354 24.86 31.09 9.47
N LYS A 355 25.03 31.70 8.30
CA LYS A 355 23.96 31.89 7.31
C LYS A 355 23.43 30.50 6.91
N THR A 356 22.25 30.15 7.41
CA THR A 356 21.53 28.93 7.05
C THR A 356 21.28 28.86 5.53
N MET A 357 22.01 27.97 4.85
CA MET A 357 21.69 27.55 3.49
C MET A 357 20.41 26.69 3.53
N SER A 358 19.35 27.20 2.91
CA SER A 358 18.10 26.50 2.69
C SER A 358 18.30 25.34 1.70
N GLY A 359 18.48 24.12 2.23
CA GLY A 359 18.41 22.89 1.43
C GLY A 359 16.97 22.59 0.98
N LEU A 360 16.83 22.01 -0.22
CA LEU A 360 15.56 21.78 -0.94
C LEU A 360 14.45 21.24 -0.01
N GLY A 361 13.41 22.06 0.18
CA GLY A 361 12.29 21.82 1.07
C GLY A 361 11.36 20.68 0.62
N LEU A 362 11.61 19.48 1.12
CA LEU A 362 10.64 18.37 1.18
C LEU A 362 10.61 17.73 2.57
N ASN A 363 10.67 18.53 3.64
CA ASN A 363 10.44 18.03 5.00
C ASN A 363 9.05 18.50 5.48
N PRO A 364 7.99 17.66 5.41
CA PRO A 364 6.65 18.04 5.83
C PRO A 364 6.46 18.03 7.37
N TYR A 365 7.52 17.79 8.13
CA TYR A 365 7.45 17.79 9.59
C TYR A 365 7.78 19.17 10.17
N SER A 366 6.74 19.99 10.35
CA SER A 366 6.79 21.01 11.40
C SER A 366 6.90 20.26 12.74
N PRO A 367 7.94 20.51 13.56
CA PRO A 367 7.96 19.97 14.91
C PRO A 367 6.73 20.49 15.66
N ALA A 368 6.06 19.58 16.37
CA ALA A 368 4.90 19.91 17.19
C ALA A 368 5.25 21.10 18.11
N PRO A 369 4.37 22.10 18.25
CA PRO A 369 4.62 23.24 19.11
C PRO A 369 4.95 22.72 20.51
N ARG A 370 6.15 23.07 20.96
CA ARG A 370 6.66 22.74 22.29
C ARG A 370 5.65 23.32 23.27
N LYS A 371 4.99 22.43 24.03
CA LYS A 371 3.99 22.78 25.03
C LYS A 371 4.65 23.67 26.08
N GLU A 372 4.49 24.98 25.89
CA GLU A 372 5.00 26.01 26.77
C GLU A 372 4.39 25.78 28.16
N ARG A 373 5.26 25.75 29.17
CA ARG A 373 4.93 25.43 30.55
C ARG A 373 3.97 26.51 31.06
N THR A 374 2.69 26.15 31.18
CA THR A 374 1.64 27.00 31.75
C THR A 374 1.88 27.21 33.24
N GLU A 375 2.59 28.27 33.60
CA GLU A 375 2.60 28.85 34.95
C GLU A 375 1.43 29.85 35.16
N ASP A 376 0.65 30.15 34.11
CA ASP A 376 -0.48 31.09 34.18
C ASP A 376 -1.87 30.44 34.33
N ALA A 377 -1.96 29.11 34.45
CA ALA A 377 -3.24 28.40 34.57
C ALA A 377 -3.96 28.64 35.91
N GLU A 378 -3.24 29.01 36.98
CA GLU A 378 -3.89 29.34 38.26
C GLU A 378 -4.58 30.71 38.27
N LYS A 379 -4.09 31.68 37.48
CA LYS A 379 -4.70 33.03 37.42
C LYS A 379 -6.02 33.04 36.65
N PHE A 380 -6.23 32.12 35.70
CA PHE A 380 -7.50 31.97 35.00
C PHE A 380 -8.53 31.11 35.75
N ALA A 381 -8.10 30.25 36.67
CA ALA A 381 -9.02 29.43 37.48
C ALA A 381 -9.82 30.26 38.50
N VAL A 382 -9.28 31.39 38.98
CA VAL A 382 -9.95 32.24 39.98
C VAL A 382 -11.04 33.12 39.36
N LEU A 383 -10.89 33.56 38.11
CA LEU A 383 -11.88 34.40 37.41
C LEU A 383 -13.06 33.64 36.81
N ALA A 384 -12.98 32.31 36.71
CA ALA A 384 -14.06 31.48 36.14
C ALA A 384 -15.14 31.05 37.16
N THR A 385 -15.08 31.52 38.41
CA THR A 385 -16.00 31.09 39.48
C THR A 385 -17.22 32.00 39.72
N MET A 386 -17.31 33.16 39.06
CA MET A 386 -18.49 34.02 39.19
C MET A 386 -19.32 34.02 37.90
N GLN A 387 -20.62 33.71 38.05
CA GLN A 387 -21.65 33.59 37.01
C GLN A 387 -21.73 32.24 36.29
N ARG A 388 -22.01 31.17 37.04
CA ARG A 388 -22.69 29.99 36.49
C ARG A 388 -24.21 30.20 36.64
N PRO A 389 -25.01 30.26 35.56
CA PRO A 389 -26.47 30.25 35.66
C PRO A 389 -26.96 28.95 36.31
N PRO A 390 -28.16 28.95 36.93
CA PRO A 390 -28.68 27.82 37.68
C PRO A 390 -28.69 26.55 36.83
N THR A 391 -28.04 25.53 37.39
CA THR A 391 -27.94 24.17 36.88
C THR A 391 -29.31 23.62 36.49
N LEU A 392 -29.49 23.39 35.19
CA LEU A 392 -30.49 22.46 34.67
C LEU A 392 -30.33 21.11 35.39
N PRO A 393 -31.43 20.43 35.76
CA PRO A 393 -31.38 19.16 36.46
C PRO A 393 -30.52 18.18 35.67
N ALA A 394 -29.60 17.50 36.38
CA ALA A 394 -28.81 16.43 35.81
C ALA A 394 -29.76 15.39 35.21
N LEU A 395 -29.85 15.38 33.87
CA LEU A 395 -30.49 14.29 33.14
C LEU A 395 -29.84 13.00 33.66
N PRO A 396 -30.64 12.02 34.13
CA PRO A 396 -30.08 10.77 34.61
C PRO A 396 -29.18 10.25 33.50
N ALA A 397 -27.91 10.01 33.82
CA ALA A 397 -26.99 9.32 32.94
C ALA A 397 -27.60 7.94 32.69
N SER A 398 -28.52 7.85 31.73
CA SER A 398 -29.11 6.60 31.30
C SER A 398 -27.90 5.87 30.75
N ILE A 399 -27.43 4.89 31.53
CA ILE A 399 -26.41 3.95 31.15
C ILE A 399 -27.05 3.19 29.99
N ARG A 400 -26.96 3.76 28.79
CA ARG A 400 -27.12 3.02 27.55
C ARG A 400 -26.00 2.01 27.60
N ARG A 401 -26.29 0.83 28.15
CA ARG A 401 -25.48 -0.37 27.95
C ARG A 401 -25.45 -0.55 26.45
N SER A 402 -24.41 -0.03 25.81
CA SER A 402 -24.17 -0.25 24.40
C SER A 402 -24.03 -1.76 24.24
N GLU A 403 -25.02 -2.37 23.64
CA GLU A 403 -25.00 -3.79 23.32
C GLU A 403 -23.74 -4.02 22.47
N LYS A 404 -22.80 -4.81 23.00
CA LYS A 404 -21.51 -5.00 22.33
C LYS A 404 -21.76 -5.70 21.00
N ARG A 405 -21.47 -5.00 19.90
CA ARG A 405 -21.55 -5.57 18.54
C ARG A 405 -20.76 -6.89 18.47
N THR A 406 -21.28 -7.84 17.70
CA THR A 406 -20.62 -9.14 17.48
C THR A 406 -19.21 -8.95 16.90
N LEU A 407 -18.30 -9.86 17.21
CA LEU A 407 -16.91 -9.81 16.74
C LEU A 407 -16.84 -9.85 15.20
N THR A 408 -17.69 -10.65 14.55
CA THR A 408 -17.80 -10.72 13.08
C THR A 408 -18.19 -9.38 12.47
N HIS A 409 -19.15 -8.66 13.06
CA HIS A 409 -19.55 -7.34 12.59
C HIS A 409 -18.43 -6.31 12.75
N ARG A 410 -17.72 -6.32 13.89
CA ARG A 410 -16.54 -5.45 14.11
C ARG A 410 -15.44 -5.72 13.09
N ILE A 411 -15.20 -6.99 12.74
CA ILE A 411 -14.23 -7.37 11.71
C ILE A 411 -14.68 -6.91 10.32
N LEU A 412 -15.96 -7.10 9.99
CA LEU A 412 -16.52 -6.67 8.71
C LEU A 412 -16.38 -5.15 8.53
N LEU A 413 -16.72 -4.37 9.56
CA LEU A 413 -16.54 -2.91 9.56
C LEU A 413 -15.06 -2.50 9.50
N ALA A 414 -14.16 -3.29 10.06
CA ALA A 414 -12.72 -3.05 9.92
C ALA A 414 -12.24 -3.28 8.47
N TRP A 415 -12.69 -4.34 7.80
CA TRP A 415 -12.28 -4.65 6.42
C TRP A 415 -12.97 -3.80 5.36
N LEU A 416 -14.20 -3.38 5.64
CA LEU A 416 -15.03 -2.57 4.77
C LEU A 416 -15.40 -1.29 5.53
N PRO A 417 -14.42 -0.38 5.77
CA PRO A 417 -14.68 0.84 6.55
C PRO A 417 -15.77 1.72 5.96
N TRP A 418 -16.07 1.56 4.67
CA TRP A 418 -17.19 2.21 3.99
C TRP A 418 -18.57 1.76 4.47
N LEU A 419 -18.69 0.56 5.05
CA LEU A 419 -19.98 0.12 5.61
C LEU A 419 -20.48 1.10 6.67
N ASN A 420 -19.58 1.73 7.44
CA ASN A 420 -19.94 2.76 8.43
C ASN A 420 -20.67 3.99 7.84
N LEU A 421 -20.60 4.21 6.52
CA LEU A 421 -21.39 5.26 5.86
C LEU A 421 -22.88 4.93 5.80
N PHE A 422 -23.23 3.64 5.84
CA PHE A 422 -24.61 3.20 5.77
C PHE A 422 -25.21 3.07 7.18
N GLU A 423 -26.38 3.68 7.41
CA GLU A 423 -27.06 3.64 8.71
C GLU A 423 -27.42 2.22 9.15
N TRP A 424 -27.83 1.35 8.22
CA TRP A 424 -28.16 -0.04 8.52
C TRP A 424 -26.97 -0.83 9.10
N SER A 425 -25.73 -0.42 8.82
CA SER A 425 -24.55 -1.07 9.40
C SER A 425 -24.32 -0.67 10.86
N LYS A 426 -24.88 0.48 11.28
CA LYS A 426 -24.77 1.00 12.65
C LYS A 426 -25.74 0.29 13.58
N GLU A 427 -26.92 -0.05 13.04
CA GLU A 427 -27.87 -0.95 13.65
C GLU A 427 -27.23 -2.34 13.67
N SER A 428 -27.08 -2.91 14.87
CA SER A 428 -26.44 -4.22 14.98
C SER A 428 -27.25 -5.23 14.17
N LEU A 429 -26.58 -6.01 13.31
CA LEU A 429 -27.07 -7.28 12.77
C LEU A 429 -27.25 -8.31 13.91
N THR A 430 -27.90 -7.91 15.00
CA THR A 430 -28.31 -8.84 16.04
C THR A 430 -29.39 -9.71 15.43
N PRO A 431 -29.27 -11.04 15.52
CA PRO A 431 -30.25 -11.97 15.00
C PRO A 431 -31.49 -11.95 15.90
N GLN A 432 -32.24 -10.84 15.93
CA GLN A 432 -33.59 -10.84 16.49
C GLN A 432 -34.58 -11.51 15.51
N LEU A 433 -34.23 -11.57 14.22
CA LEU A 433 -35.04 -12.22 13.18
C LEU A 433 -35.10 -13.75 13.24
N PHE A 434 -34.35 -14.41 14.13
CA PHE A 434 -34.41 -15.88 14.32
C PHE A 434 -34.90 -16.31 15.71
N ARG A 435 -35.44 -15.38 16.51
CA ARG A 435 -35.92 -15.69 17.86
C ARG A 435 -37.34 -15.17 18.10
N GLU A 436 -38.21 -15.25 17.10
CA GLU A 436 -39.61 -15.52 17.38
C GLU A 436 -39.75 -17.04 17.57
N PRO A 437 -39.89 -17.55 18.81
CA PRO A 437 -40.52 -18.85 18.96
C PRO A 437 -41.91 -18.70 18.36
N THR A 438 -42.19 -19.49 17.35
CA THR A 438 -43.52 -19.80 16.86
C THR A 438 -44.49 -19.86 18.04
N ILE A 439 -45.26 -18.78 18.21
CA ILE A 439 -46.51 -18.78 18.96
C ILE A 439 -47.49 -19.58 18.10
N PHE A 440 -47.32 -20.90 18.07
CA PHE A 440 -48.45 -21.81 17.84
C PHE A 440 -49.20 -21.92 19.17
N GLY A 441 -49.87 -20.81 19.49
CA GLY A 441 -50.95 -20.75 20.46
C GLY A 441 -52.12 -21.54 19.92
N ASN A 442 -52.09 -22.83 20.22
CA ASN A 442 -53.19 -23.69 20.59
C ASN A 442 -54.58 -23.00 20.64
N HIS A 443 -55.43 -23.26 19.63
CA HIS A 443 -56.88 -23.10 19.73
C HIS A 443 -57.57 -24.39 19.29
N ASN A 444 -58.01 -25.15 20.29
CA ASN A 444 -59.19 -26.02 20.37
C ASN A 444 -59.54 -26.96 19.19
N ALA A 445 -59.42 -28.28 19.42
CA ALA A 445 -60.55 -29.19 19.18
C ALA A 445 -60.39 -30.52 19.95
N LYS A 446 -61.53 -30.96 20.45
CA LYS A 446 -61.85 -32.13 21.27
C LYS A 446 -61.62 -33.50 20.61
N GLU A 447 -61.28 -34.45 21.49
CA GLU A 447 -61.90 -35.79 21.64
C GLU A 447 -61.40 -36.99 20.78
N LYS A 448 -61.03 -38.01 21.56
CA LYS A 448 -61.10 -39.49 21.38
C LYS A 448 -59.88 -40.30 20.93
N ASP A 449 -59.36 -41.00 21.93
CA ASP A 449 -59.04 -42.43 22.02
C ASP A 449 -58.27 -43.10 20.87
N SER A 450 -57.03 -43.51 21.16
CA SER A 450 -56.70 -44.94 21.34
C SER A 450 -55.23 -45.11 21.73
N GLU A 451 -55.04 -46.05 22.66
CA GLU A 451 -53.77 -46.61 23.12
C GLU A 451 -52.87 -47.05 21.97
N VAL A 452 -51.55 -46.88 22.10
CA VAL A 452 -50.54 -47.97 22.14
C VAL A 452 -49.24 -47.33 22.63
N GLY A 453 -48.64 -47.92 23.68
CA GLY A 453 -47.47 -47.41 24.36
C GLY A 453 -46.15 -47.59 23.62
N PHE A 454 -45.16 -46.80 24.04
CA PHE A 454 -43.76 -47.22 24.05
C PHE A 454 -42.99 -46.37 25.07
N GLU A 455 -42.69 -46.95 26.23
CA GLU A 455 -41.72 -46.42 27.20
C GLU A 455 -40.30 -46.65 26.67
N VAL A 456 -39.48 -45.59 26.58
CA VAL A 456 -38.02 -45.72 26.61
C VAL A 456 -37.42 -44.62 27.48
N MET A 457 -36.50 -45.08 28.33
CA MET A 457 -35.88 -44.47 29.49
C MET A 457 -35.22 -43.09 29.29
N GLY A 458 -35.27 -42.33 30.39
CA GLY A 458 -34.67 -41.02 30.53
C GLY A 458 -33.14 -40.99 30.56
N ALA A 459 -32.61 -39.83 30.17
CA ALA A 459 -31.23 -39.45 30.39
C ALA A 459 -31.19 -38.23 31.33
N ARG A 460 -30.40 -38.42 32.37
CA ARG A 460 -30.29 -37.64 33.60
C ARG A 460 -29.49 -36.35 33.36
N LYS A 461 -30.03 -35.26 33.88
CA LYS A 461 -29.45 -33.92 34.02
C LYS A 461 -28.13 -33.99 34.81
N MET A 462 -27.00 -33.65 34.20
CA MET A 462 -25.75 -33.36 34.95
C MET A 462 -25.60 -31.85 35.12
N HIS A 463 -25.73 -31.44 36.37
CA HIS A 463 -25.49 -30.11 36.91
C HIS A 463 -24.00 -30.04 37.27
N LEU A 464 -23.21 -29.26 36.54
CA LEU A 464 -21.81 -29.02 36.88
C LEU A 464 -21.72 -27.68 37.61
N GLU A 465 -21.80 -27.70 38.94
CA GLU A 465 -21.35 -26.61 39.79
C GLU A 465 -19.82 -26.59 39.79
N MET A 466 -19.21 -25.51 39.30
CA MET A 466 -17.80 -25.23 39.51
C MET A 466 -17.71 -24.04 40.48
N ARG A 467 -17.54 -24.38 41.76
CA ARG A 467 -17.17 -23.48 42.83
C ARG A 467 -15.65 -23.57 42.94
N ASP A 468 -14.92 -22.51 42.59
CA ASP A 468 -13.57 -22.37 43.09
C ASP A 468 -13.23 -20.93 43.50
N SER A 469 -12.48 -20.90 44.59
CA SER A 469 -12.33 -19.82 45.53
C SER A 469 -10.98 -19.18 45.29
N ARG A 470 -10.91 -17.84 45.17
CA ARG A 470 -9.67 -17.13 45.45
C ARG A 470 -9.95 -15.81 46.16
N GLN A 471 -9.94 -15.93 47.49
CA GLN A 471 -9.76 -14.82 48.41
C GLN A 471 -8.30 -14.35 48.41
N ARG A 472 -8.16 -13.03 48.53
CA ARG A 472 -7.17 -12.27 49.33
C ARG A 472 -5.76 -12.85 49.49
N MET A 473 -4.79 -12.09 48.98
CA MET A 473 -3.63 -11.70 49.78
C MET A 473 -3.21 -10.28 49.39
N GLY A 474 -3.24 -9.38 50.37
CA GLY A 474 -2.48 -8.14 50.35
C GLY A 474 -1.38 -8.25 51.40
N HIS A 475 -0.20 -7.71 51.11
CA HIS A 475 0.63 -7.05 52.10
C HIS A 475 1.76 -6.25 51.44
N ASN A 476 1.84 -4.99 51.88
CA ASN A 476 3.04 -4.22 52.25
C ASN A 476 4.30 -4.35 51.39
N ARG A 477 4.70 -3.24 50.77
CA ARG A 477 6.12 -2.93 50.65
C ARG A 477 6.39 -1.45 50.93
N GLN A 478 7.30 -1.28 51.89
CA GLN A 478 7.70 -0.07 52.58
C GLN A 478 8.40 0.96 51.70
N GLU A 479 8.20 2.20 52.11
CA GLU A 479 9.09 3.34 51.96
C GLU A 479 10.53 3.01 52.38
N SER A 480 11.51 3.55 51.67
CA SER A 480 12.80 3.92 52.25
C SER A 480 13.37 5.09 51.45
N ALA A 481 13.53 6.19 52.18
CA ALA A 481 14.22 7.40 51.79
C ALA A 481 15.74 7.22 51.88
N ALA A 482 16.44 7.93 51.00
CA ALA A 482 17.80 8.44 51.11
C ALA A 482 18.03 9.29 49.85
N THR A 483 18.70 10.44 49.79
CA THR A 483 19.24 11.43 50.74
C THR A 483 19.66 12.59 49.82
N ASP A 484 19.55 13.82 50.30
CA ASP A 484 20.00 15.05 49.65
C ASP A 484 21.48 15.03 49.22
N GLU A 485 21.82 15.82 48.20
CA GLU A 485 22.72 16.97 48.40
C GLU A 485 22.79 17.91 47.17
N SER A 486 22.45 19.19 47.43
CA SER A 486 23.26 20.40 47.16
C SER A 486 23.63 20.79 45.71
N SER A 487 23.66 22.04 45.23
CA SER A 487 23.30 23.41 45.65
C SER A 487 23.65 24.34 44.45
N ASN A 488 23.24 25.62 44.55
CA ASN A 488 23.60 26.82 43.75
C ASN A 488 22.53 27.19 42.69
N ALA A 489 21.61 28.17 42.90
CA ALA A 489 21.78 29.61 43.17
C ALA A 489 22.65 30.30 42.09
N ALA A 490 22.32 31.42 41.44
CA ALA A 490 21.22 32.38 41.51
C ALA A 490 21.35 33.37 40.32
N LEU A 491 20.39 34.32 40.23
CA LEU A 491 20.47 35.69 39.66
C LEU A 491 20.05 35.95 38.19
N LEU A 492 18.90 36.66 38.06
CA LEU A 492 18.70 38.01 37.47
C LEU A 492 19.49 38.34 36.18
N SER A 493 18.98 38.96 35.12
CA SER A 493 17.80 39.81 34.88
C SER A 493 17.86 40.34 33.42
N SER A 494 16.74 40.87 32.93
CA SER A 494 16.61 41.92 31.89
C SER A 494 16.45 41.50 30.40
N PRO A 495 15.47 42.08 29.66
CA PRO A 495 15.27 41.88 28.22
C PRO A 495 15.92 43.01 27.39
N PRO A 496 16.35 42.77 26.14
CA PRO A 496 16.77 43.87 25.28
C PRO A 496 15.59 44.47 24.51
N ARG A 497 15.65 45.80 24.45
CA ARG A 497 14.81 46.73 23.68
C ARG A 497 15.06 46.61 22.18
N LEU A 498 14.02 46.85 21.40
CA LEU A 498 14.08 47.12 19.95
C LEU A 498 14.71 48.51 19.68
N LEU A 499 15.57 48.60 18.66
CA LEU A 499 15.81 49.85 17.94
C LEU A 499 15.94 49.60 16.42
N PRO A 500 15.69 50.65 15.61
CA PRO A 500 15.25 50.56 14.23
C PRO A 500 16.35 50.95 13.23
N GLY A 501 16.16 50.50 11.99
CA GLY A 501 16.75 51.15 10.82
C GLY A 501 17.81 50.35 10.09
N GLN A 502 17.46 49.89 8.89
CA GLN A 502 18.36 50.03 7.75
C GLN A 502 17.56 50.08 6.45
N ARG A 503 17.50 51.30 5.91
CA ARG A 503 17.13 51.60 4.53
C ARG A 503 18.35 51.36 3.64
N GLY A 504 18.09 50.81 2.46
CA GLY A 504 18.77 51.21 1.22
C GLY A 504 20.04 50.45 0.89
N LEU A 505 19.96 49.64 -0.18
CA LEU A 505 21.03 49.40 -1.16
C LEU A 505 20.43 48.64 -2.36
N LEU A 506 19.79 49.40 -3.25
CA LEU A 506 19.50 48.99 -4.63
C LEU A 506 20.43 49.81 -5.51
N GLY A 507 21.42 49.15 -6.08
CA GLY A 507 22.22 49.64 -7.21
C GLY A 507 22.03 48.69 -8.39
N PRO A 508 21.86 49.20 -9.63
CA PRO A 508 21.62 48.37 -10.79
C PRO A 508 22.96 47.95 -11.43
N MET A 509 23.06 46.66 -11.78
CA MET A 509 23.99 46.10 -12.77
C MET A 509 23.14 45.09 -13.54
N GLY A 510 23.16 44.99 -14.85
CA GLY A 510 24.08 45.46 -15.89
C GLY A 510 23.90 44.43 -17.01
N ASP A 511 23.56 44.90 -18.21
CA ASP A 511 23.32 44.06 -19.37
C ASP A 511 24.63 43.43 -19.84
N ASP A 512 24.76 42.11 -19.72
CA ASP A 512 25.80 41.35 -20.40
C ASP A 512 25.18 40.45 -21.48
N GLU A 513 25.54 40.83 -22.70
CA GLU A 513 25.19 40.30 -24.00
C GLU A 513 25.90 38.95 -24.22
N VAL A 514 25.13 37.87 -24.41
CA VAL A 514 25.69 36.55 -24.72
C VAL A 514 25.77 36.40 -26.24
N GLU A 515 27.01 36.50 -26.75
CA GLU A 515 27.41 36.26 -28.13
C GLU A 515 27.19 34.78 -28.50
N MET A 516 26.25 34.50 -29.42
CA MET A 516 26.07 33.16 -30.01
C MET A 516 26.93 33.00 -31.26
N VAL A 517 27.84 32.03 -31.22
CA VAL A 517 28.69 31.63 -32.34
C VAL A 517 27.88 30.87 -33.39
N ASP A 518 27.80 31.45 -34.59
CA ASP A 518 27.19 30.88 -35.79
C ASP A 518 27.89 29.60 -36.27
N ARG A 519 27.11 28.52 -36.41
CA ARG A 519 27.57 27.24 -36.96
C ARG A 519 27.08 27.10 -38.41
N LYS A 520 28.01 27.26 -39.36
CA LYS A 520 27.81 27.03 -40.80
C LYS A 520 27.33 25.60 -41.10
N PRO A 521 26.38 25.39 -42.02
CA PRO A 521 26.04 24.07 -42.53
C PRO A 521 27.00 23.66 -43.66
N SER A 522 27.67 22.51 -43.49
CA SER A 522 28.47 21.89 -44.56
C SER A 522 27.59 20.95 -45.37
N THR A 523 27.52 21.24 -46.66
CA THR A 523 26.95 20.44 -47.75
C THR A 523 27.59 19.04 -47.85
N MET A 524 26.75 17.99 -47.89
CA MET A 524 27.15 16.62 -48.22
C MET A 524 27.09 16.39 -49.74
N HIS A 525 28.15 15.81 -50.29
CA HIS A 525 28.18 15.18 -51.62
C HIS A 525 28.40 13.67 -51.43
N PRO A 526 27.73 12.79 -52.20
CA PRO A 526 27.87 11.34 -52.08
C PRO A 526 28.92 10.79 -53.07
N ASN A 527 29.48 9.63 -52.70
CA ASN A 527 30.24 8.64 -53.51
C ASN A 527 31.72 8.46 -53.15
N SER A 528 32.02 7.52 -52.25
CA SER A 528 32.91 6.37 -52.55
C SER A 528 33.04 5.41 -51.36
N PRO A 529 33.30 4.11 -51.61
CA PRO A 529 33.33 3.06 -50.59
C PRO A 529 34.75 2.78 -50.07
N ALA A 530 34.90 2.65 -48.76
CA ALA A 530 36.03 2.03 -48.08
C ALA A 530 35.49 1.51 -46.72
N ALA A 531 35.34 0.20 -46.53
CA ALA A 531 36.36 -0.72 -46.02
C ALA A 531 36.91 -0.26 -44.66
N GLY A 532 36.50 -0.92 -43.57
CA GLY A 532 37.05 -0.63 -42.25
C GLY A 532 36.33 -1.27 -41.06
N ILE A 533 36.60 -2.57 -40.85
CA ILE A 533 37.01 -3.15 -39.55
C ILE A 533 35.99 -3.06 -38.40
N TYR A 534 35.25 -4.15 -38.18
CA TYR A 534 35.03 -4.81 -36.88
C TYR A 534 34.15 -6.06 -37.11
N ASP A 535 34.77 -7.20 -37.43
CA ASP A 535 34.15 -8.52 -37.30
C ASP A 535 34.66 -9.14 -36.00
N GLY A 536 33.74 -9.37 -35.08
CA GLY A 536 33.97 -10.06 -33.81
C GLY A 536 33.34 -11.45 -33.87
N ASP A 537 33.95 -12.34 -34.65
CA ASP A 537 33.67 -13.77 -34.62
C ASP A 537 34.72 -14.50 -33.78
N GLY A 538 34.27 -15.27 -32.81
CA GLY A 538 35.11 -16.25 -32.14
C GLY A 538 34.65 -16.54 -30.72
N TYR A 539 33.83 -17.58 -30.55
CA TYR A 539 33.96 -18.62 -29.52
C TYR A 539 32.92 -19.70 -29.81
N ASP A 540 33.28 -20.67 -30.67
CA ASP A 540 32.62 -21.98 -30.73
C ASP A 540 33.59 -22.98 -31.36
N GLU A 541 34.44 -23.60 -30.54
CA GLU A 541 35.01 -24.92 -30.81
C GLU A 541 35.79 -25.36 -29.57
N TYR A 542 35.26 -26.33 -28.82
CA TYR A 542 36.01 -27.37 -28.09
C TYR A 542 35.02 -28.09 -27.16
N LEU A 543 34.38 -29.15 -27.66
CA LEU A 543 34.01 -30.34 -26.87
C LEU A 543 33.54 -31.44 -27.83
N SER A 544 34.49 -32.22 -28.32
CA SER A 544 34.29 -33.53 -28.94
C SER A 544 35.48 -34.40 -28.54
N HIS A 545 35.35 -35.11 -27.41
CA HIS A 545 36.02 -36.37 -27.14
C HIS A 545 35.26 -37.14 -26.06
#